data_AF-K0RWH9-F1
#
_entry.id   AF-K0RWH9-F1
#
_cell.length_a   1.000
_cell.length_b   1.000
_cell.length_c   1.000
_cell.angle_alpha   90.00
_cell.angle_beta   90.00
_cell.angle_gamma   90.00
#
_symmetry.space_group_name_H-M   'P 1'
#
loop_
_entity.id
_entity.type
_entity.pdbx_description
1 polymer ?
#
loop_
_entity_poly.entity_id
_entity_poly.type
_entity_poly.pdbx_seq_one_letter_code
_entity_poly.pdbx_strand_id
1 'polypeptide(L)'
;MVYGIQYPFEKQIDEKTRQSQLKANMERGNHKSALKEDERQHVTKLMRTDVENGYAVPITAEGVRRLKDAEVYPVGLQDQNTIDERGNVIPKKRVTHDLSHNRKTGESVNQRVDMTQLKPAMYGHAMSRVLHLIHHIRRRHPGKRILCNKFDIDKAYRRLHTRASTAAKCIAMWFLDDMWTGEASEENSVGLVLTRLPFGSSPAPDKFCTVSETVFDLGGDLLACEEWDGGAVFFRNAEL
;
A
#
# COMPACT_ATOMS: atom_id res chain seq x y z
N MET A 1 -16.54 3.50 8.45
CA MET A 1 -16.32 3.09 7.05
C MET A 1 -16.72 1.62 6.90
N VAL A 2 -18.01 1.33 6.71
CA VAL A 2 -18.56 -0.04 6.83
C VAL A 2 -18.27 -0.91 5.59
N TYR A 3 -18.03 -0.30 4.43
CA TYR A 3 -18.00 -0.99 3.13
C TYR A 3 -16.60 -1.04 2.46
N GLY A 4 -15.54 -0.68 3.20
CA GLY A 4 -14.18 -0.54 2.67
C GLY A 4 -13.99 0.69 1.79
N ILE A 5 -12.74 0.93 1.38
CA ILE A 5 -12.36 2.08 0.54
C ILE A 5 -12.75 1.82 -0.91
N GLN A 6 -13.50 2.76 -1.48
CA GLN A 6 -13.81 2.82 -2.89
C GLN A 6 -12.97 3.93 -3.54
N TYR A 7 -12.38 3.65 -4.71
CA TYR A 7 -11.68 4.68 -5.47
C TYR A 7 -12.69 5.59 -6.18
N PRO A 8 -12.48 6.91 -6.14
CA PRO A 8 -13.33 7.86 -6.85
C PRO A 8 -12.92 7.86 -8.33
N PHE A 9 -13.37 6.87 -9.10
CA PHE A 9 -13.08 6.84 -10.53
C PHE A 9 -13.95 7.87 -11.26
N GLU A 10 -13.35 8.81 -11.99
CA GLU A 10 -14.05 9.80 -12.82
C GLU A 10 -14.75 9.11 -14.00
N LYS A 11 -14.10 8.09 -14.57
CA LYS A 11 -14.58 7.35 -15.73
C LYS A 11 -14.39 5.84 -15.53
N GLN A 12 -15.42 5.08 -15.86
CA GLN A 12 -15.31 3.64 -16.04
C GLN A 12 -14.79 3.34 -17.44
N ILE A 13 -13.94 2.32 -17.55
CA ILE A 13 -13.56 1.75 -18.85
C ILE A 13 -14.75 0.92 -19.33
N ASP A 14 -15.06 0.96 -20.62
CA ASP A 14 -16.05 0.05 -21.19
C ASP A 14 -15.56 -1.41 -21.08
N GLU A 15 -16.51 -2.34 -21.01
CA GLU A 15 -16.22 -3.75 -20.76
C GLU A 15 -15.35 -4.37 -21.85
N LYS A 16 -15.51 -3.97 -23.12
CA LYS A 16 -14.72 -4.50 -24.23
C LYS A 16 -13.26 -4.08 -24.12
N THR A 17 -13.02 -2.81 -23.85
CA THR A 17 -11.67 -2.28 -23.63
C THR A 17 -11.05 -2.89 -22.37
N ARG A 18 -11.80 -3.00 -21.27
CA ARG A 18 -11.31 -3.65 -20.03
C ARG A 18 -10.86 -5.09 -20.28
N GLN A 19 -11.67 -5.90 -20.98
CA GLN A 19 -11.34 -7.29 -21.29
C GLN A 19 -10.11 -7.39 -22.20
N SER A 20 -10.01 -6.51 -23.19
CA SER A 20 -8.85 -6.41 -24.07
C SER A 20 -7.56 -6.09 -23.29
N GLN A 21 -7.63 -5.08 -22.41
CA GLN A 21 -6.51 -4.70 -21.55
C GLN A 21 -6.15 -5.79 -20.54
N LEU A 22 -7.13 -6.46 -19.93
CA LEU A 22 -6.90 -7.56 -19.02
C LEU A 22 -6.11 -8.67 -19.71
N LYS A 23 -6.55 -9.08 -20.90
CA LYS A 23 -5.86 -10.09 -21.72
C LYS A 23 -4.43 -9.63 -22.03
N ALA A 24 -4.27 -8.42 -22.56
CA ALA A 24 -2.96 -7.88 -22.94
C ALA A 24 -2.00 -7.77 -21.73
N ASN A 25 -2.48 -7.35 -20.56
CA ASN A 25 -1.66 -7.22 -19.37
C ASN A 25 -1.28 -8.58 -18.76
N MET A 26 -2.18 -9.57 -18.84
CA MET A 26 -1.85 -10.94 -18.44
C MET A 26 -0.82 -11.58 -19.39
N GLU A 27 -0.95 -11.39 -20.71
CA GLU A 27 0.01 -11.88 -21.72
C GLU A 27 1.37 -11.18 -21.59
N ARG A 28 1.38 -9.87 -21.32
CA ARG A 28 2.62 -9.11 -21.11
C ARG A 28 3.34 -9.54 -19.83
N GLY A 29 2.59 -9.82 -18.77
CA GLY A 29 3.11 -10.09 -17.44
C GLY A 29 3.80 -8.88 -16.77
N ASN A 30 4.73 -9.18 -15.87
CA ASN A 30 5.41 -8.17 -15.04
C ASN A 30 6.47 -7.39 -15.82
N HIS A 31 6.91 -6.27 -15.26
CA HIS A 31 7.99 -5.49 -15.88
C HIS A 31 9.29 -6.31 -15.89
N LYS A 32 10.13 -6.13 -16.92
CA LYS A 32 11.41 -6.85 -17.09
C LYS A 32 12.34 -6.80 -15.86
N SER A 33 12.25 -5.77 -15.03
CA SER A 33 13.04 -5.69 -13.79
C SER A 33 12.62 -6.72 -12.75
N ALA A 34 11.36 -7.16 -12.75
CA ALA A 34 10.81 -8.19 -11.86
C ALA A 34 10.93 -9.62 -12.42
N LEU A 35 11.43 -9.78 -13.65
CA LEU A 35 11.54 -11.08 -14.33
C LEU A 35 12.96 -11.65 -14.35
N LYS A 36 13.96 -10.89 -13.88
CA LYS A 36 15.35 -11.38 -13.77
C LYS A 36 15.44 -12.47 -12.70
N GLU A 37 16.07 -13.58 -13.03
CA GLU A 37 16.13 -14.79 -12.22
C GLU A 37 16.61 -14.53 -10.77
N ASP A 38 17.70 -13.77 -10.62
CA ASP A 38 18.30 -13.40 -9.34
C ASP A 38 17.41 -12.48 -8.47
N GLU A 39 16.45 -11.82 -9.09
CA GLU A 39 15.61 -10.79 -8.48
C GLU A 39 14.18 -11.27 -8.17
N ARG A 40 13.72 -12.36 -8.82
CA ARG A 40 12.36 -12.91 -8.65
C ARG A 40 12.03 -13.28 -7.21
N GLN A 41 13.02 -13.71 -6.44
CA GLN A 41 12.88 -13.97 -5.01
C GLN A 41 12.27 -12.80 -4.23
N HIS A 42 12.52 -11.55 -4.64
CA HIS A 42 11.96 -10.36 -3.99
C HIS A 42 10.46 -10.22 -4.25
N VAL A 43 10.01 -10.55 -5.47
CA VAL A 43 8.59 -10.59 -5.84
C VAL A 43 7.90 -11.70 -5.06
N THR A 44 8.43 -12.92 -5.12
CA THR A 44 7.90 -14.09 -4.39
C THR A 44 7.78 -13.81 -2.90
N LYS A 45 8.80 -13.20 -2.27
CA LYS A 45 8.77 -12.83 -0.86
C LYS A 45 7.63 -11.86 -0.54
N LEU A 46 7.44 -10.81 -1.34
CA LEU A 46 6.34 -9.86 -1.12
C LEU A 46 4.98 -10.53 -1.31
N MET A 47 4.79 -11.24 -2.42
CA MET A 47 3.51 -11.87 -2.77
C MET A 47 3.10 -12.88 -1.69
N ARG A 48 4.05 -13.71 -1.22
CA ARG A 48 3.81 -14.63 -0.11
C ARG A 48 3.45 -13.89 1.18
N THR A 49 4.16 -12.81 1.51
CA THR A 49 3.87 -11.98 2.69
C THR A 49 2.47 -11.37 2.61
N ASP A 50 2.03 -10.89 1.43
CA ASP A 50 0.70 -10.33 1.23
C ASP A 50 -0.39 -11.40 1.42
N VAL A 51 -0.15 -12.65 1.02
CA VAL A 51 -1.07 -13.77 1.26
C VAL A 51 -1.08 -14.19 2.74
N GLU A 52 0.08 -14.44 3.34
CA GLU A 52 0.22 -14.89 4.74
C GLU A 52 -0.42 -13.92 5.74
N ASN A 53 -0.33 -12.61 5.49
CA ASN A 53 -0.93 -11.58 6.35
C ASN A 53 -2.38 -11.22 5.99
N GLY A 54 -3.00 -11.92 5.02
CA GLY A 54 -4.36 -11.66 4.59
C GLY A 54 -4.56 -10.31 3.90
N TYR A 55 -3.51 -9.75 3.29
CA TYR A 55 -3.59 -8.52 2.50
C TYR A 55 -4.10 -8.79 1.08
N ALA A 56 -3.86 -9.98 0.55
CA ALA A 56 -4.32 -10.43 -0.75
C ALA A 56 -5.02 -11.78 -0.69
N VAL A 57 -5.97 -12.00 -1.58
CA VAL A 57 -6.59 -13.30 -1.81
C VAL A 57 -6.02 -13.88 -3.11
N PRO A 58 -5.31 -15.03 -3.06
CA PRO A 58 -4.83 -15.69 -4.26
C PRO A 58 -5.99 -16.38 -4.99
N ILE A 59 -6.06 -16.18 -6.31
CA ILE A 59 -6.99 -16.87 -7.20
C ILE A 59 -6.24 -17.41 -8.41
N THR A 60 -6.78 -18.44 -9.07
CA THR A 60 -6.16 -18.99 -10.30
C THR A 60 -6.15 -17.94 -11.41
N ALA A 61 -5.24 -18.07 -12.38
CA ALA A 61 -5.25 -17.22 -13.57
C ALA A 61 -6.58 -17.27 -14.34
N GLU A 62 -7.23 -18.44 -14.38
CA GLU A 62 -8.59 -18.56 -14.91
C GLU A 62 -9.62 -17.79 -14.06
N GLY A 63 -9.49 -17.86 -12.73
CA GLY A 63 -10.29 -17.06 -11.80
C GLY A 63 -10.17 -15.56 -12.08
N VAL A 64 -8.97 -15.05 -12.37
CA VAL A 64 -8.76 -13.65 -12.76
C VAL A 64 -9.56 -13.30 -14.02
N ARG A 65 -9.51 -14.16 -15.05
CA ARG A 65 -10.23 -13.94 -16.33
C ARG A 65 -11.75 -13.94 -16.15
N ARG A 66 -12.27 -14.72 -15.21
CA ARG A 66 -13.70 -14.85 -14.91
C ARG A 66 -14.20 -13.83 -13.88
N LEU A 67 -13.30 -13.22 -13.11
CA LEU A 67 -13.68 -12.28 -12.07
C LEU A 67 -14.28 -11.01 -12.68
N LYS A 68 -15.46 -10.64 -12.19
CA LYS A 68 -16.15 -9.42 -12.61
C LYS A 68 -15.28 -8.19 -12.32
N ASP A 69 -15.22 -7.28 -13.29
CA ASP A 69 -14.49 -6.01 -13.21
C ASP A 69 -12.97 -6.15 -13.07
N ALA A 70 -12.42 -7.36 -13.29
CA ALA A 70 -11.01 -7.66 -13.10
C ALA A 70 -10.09 -6.76 -13.94
N GLU A 71 -9.08 -6.18 -13.29
CA GLU A 71 -8.01 -5.46 -13.96
C GLU A 71 -6.68 -5.88 -13.36
N VAL A 72 -5.70 -6.12 -14.22
CA VAL A 72 -4.35 -6.51 -13.85
C VAL A 72 -3.39 -5.38 -14.18
N TYR A 73 -2.46 -5.12 -13.27
CA TYR A 73 -1.34 -4.24 -13.52
C TYR A 73 -0.02 -4.99 -13.27
N PRO A 74 1.08 -4.59 -13.93
CA PRO A 74 2.36 -5.23 -13.73
C PRO A 74 3.01 -4.78 -12.42
N VAL A 75 3.80 -5.67 -11.82
CA VAL A 75 4.77 -5.27 -10.81
C VAL A 75 6.16 -5.08 -11.42
N GLY A 76 6.96 -4.23 -10.78
CA GLY A 76 8.36 -4.02 -11.09
C GLY A 76 9.23 -4.14 -9.85
N LEU A 77 10.54 -4.10 -10.06
CA LEU A 77 11.53 -3.93 -9.00
C LEU A 77 12.26 -2.60 -9.16
N GLN A 78 12.48 -1.94 -8.04
CA GLN A 78 13.20 -0.70 -7.91
C GLN A 78 14.37 -0.85 -6.93
N ASP A 79 15.53 -0.35 -7.33
CA ASP A 79 16.70 -0.23 -6.48
C ASP A 79 16.52 0.92 -5.49
N GLN A 80 16.75 0.63 -4.21
CA GLN A 80 16.73 1.60 -3.14
C GLN A 80 17.88 1.32 -2.17
N ASN A 81 18.24 2.31 -1.36
CA ASN A 81 19.11 2.12 -0.21
C ASN A 81 18.26 2.02 1.07
N THR A 82 18.68 1.16 1.99
CA THR A 82 18.17 1.10 3.36
C THR A 82 19.35 1.18 4.32
N ILE A 83 19.07 1.30 5.61
CA ILE A 83 20.09 1.20 6.66
C ILE A 83 20.00 -0.16 7.37
N ASP A 84 21.14 -0.73 7.73
CA ASP A 84 21.23 -1.90 8.60
C ASP A 84 21.13 -1.50 10.09
N GLU A 85 21.21 -2.50 10.99
CA GLU A 85 21.15 -2.30 12.45
C GLU A 85 22.31 -1.47 13.00
N ARG A 86 23.41 -1.34 12.25
CA ARG A 86 24.59 -0.55 12.58
C ARG A 86 24.58 0.83 11.93
N GLY A 87 23.52 1.16 11.17
CA GLY A 87 23.38 2.42 10.46
C GLY A 87 24.13 2.50 9.13
N ASN A 88 24.69 1.39 8.64
CA ASN A 88 25.35 1.37 7.33
C ASN A 88 24.32 1.35 6.21
N VAL A 89 24.61 2.07 5.13
CA VAL A 89 23.78 2.09 3.93
C VAL A 89 23.98 0.80 3.16
N ILE A 90 22.91 0.02 2.97
CA ILE A 90 22.90 -1.24 2.21
C ILE A 90 21.86 -1.19 1.08
N PRO A 91 22.11 -1.85 -0.06
CA PRO A 91 21.14 -1.92 -1.15
C PRO A 91 19.92 -2.76 -0.73
N LYS A 92 18.74 -2.36 -1.21
CA LYS A 92 17.47 -3.04 -0.98
C LYS A 92 16.59 -2.93 -2.21
N LYS A 93 16.06 -4.07 -2.65
CA LYS A 93 15.07 -4.14 -3.72
C LYS A 93 13.67 -3.91 -3.16
N ARG A 94 12.90 -3.05 -3.81
CA ARG A 94 11.48 -2.83 -3.52
C ARG A 94 10.64 -3.25 -4.71
N VAL A 95 9.66 -4.11 -4.46
CA VAL A 95 8.62 -4.39 -5.45
C VAL A 95 7.69 -3.19 -5.54
N THR A 96 7.40 -2.76 -6.75
CA THR A 96 6.52 -1.63 -7.06
C THR A 96 5.30 -2.15 -7.82
N HIS A 97 4.12 -1.68 -7.45
CA HIS A 97 2.90 -1.93 -8.21
C HIS A 97 2.69 -0.77 -9.19
N ASP A 98 2.67 -1.03 -10.49
CA ASP A 98 2.50 0.01 -11.51
C ASP A 98 1.02 0.23 -11.86
N LEU A 99 0.27 0.84 -10.95
CA LEU A 99 -1.14 1.21 -11.17
C LEU A 99 -1.33 2.32 -12.20
N SER A 100 -0.23 2.86 -12.75
CA SER A 100 -0.22 3.85 -13.83
C SER A 100 0.19 3.24 -15.17
N HIS A 101 0.23 1.89 -15.26
CA HIS A 101 0.60 1.18 -16.48
C HIS A 101 -0.31 1.59 -17.66
N ASN A 102 0.26 1.68 -18.86
CA ASN A 102 -0.40 2.24 -20.05
C ASN A 102 -0.74 3.73 -19.94
N ARG A 103 0.10 4.52 -19.24
CA ARG A 103 -0.10 5.97 -19.03
C ARG A 103 -0.47 6.78 -20.29
N LYS A 104 -0.04 6.34 -21.47
CA LYS A 104 -0.36 7.03 -22.74
C LYS A 104 -1.84 6.96 -23.13
N THR A 105 -2.57 5.97 -22.64
CA THR A 105 -4.00 5.76 -22.96
C THR A 105 -4.91 6.61 -22.08
N GLY A 106 -4.48 6.98 -20.87
CA GLY A 106 -5.35 7.60 -19.88
C GLY A 106 -6.25 6.61 -19.12
N GLU A 107 -6.13 5.30 -19.40
CA GLU A 107 -7.08 4.28 -18.93
C GLU A 107 -6.56 3.53 -17.69
N SER A 108 -5.32 3.78 -17.26
CA SER A 108 -4.75 3.13 -16.08
C SER A 108 -5.58 3.41 -14.81
N VAL A 109 -5.49 2.51 -13.82
CA VAL A 109 -6.21 2.63 -12.55
C VAL A 109 -5.99 4.02 -11.93
N ASN A 110 -4.74 4.47 -11.84
CA ASN A 110 -4.43 5.78 -11.24
C ASN A 110 -4.88 6.97 -12.09
N GLN A 111 -4.91 6.86 -13.42
CA GLN A 111 -5.33 7.97 -14.28
C GLN A 111 -6.83 8.18 -14.32
N ARG A 112 -7.60 7.14 -14.03
CA ARG A 112 -9.06 7.22 -13.96
C ARG A 112 -9.56 7.74 -12.61
N VAL A 113 -8.68 7.91 -11.63
CA VAL A 113 -9.04 8.48 -10.33
C VAL A 113 -9.30 9.98 -10.50
N ASP A 114 -10.47 10.42 -10.05
CA ASP A 114 -10.83 11.82 -9.89
C ASP A 114 -10.02 12.42 -8.74
N MET A 115 -8.95 13.11 -9.09
CA MET A 115 -8.06 13.77 -8.14
C MET A 115 -8.75 14.93 -7.40
N THR A 116 -9.85 15.47 -7.92
CA THR A 116 -10.59 16.56 -7.24
C THR A 116 -11.36 16.07 -6.01
N GLN A 117 -11.65 14.77 -5.94
CA GLN A 117 -12.25 14.11 -4.79
C GLN A 117 -11.22 13.63 -3.75
N LEU A 118 -9.93 13.83 -4.00
CA LEU A 118 -8.86 13.51 -3.07
C LEU A 118 -8.35 14.80 -2.42
N LYS A 119 -8.08 14.76 -1.11
CA LYS A 119 -7.41 15.87 -0.45
C LYS A 119 -5.97 15.97 -0.95
N PRO A 120 -5.45 17.18 -1.23
CA PRO A 120 -4.06 17.36 -1.61
C PRO A 120 -3.12 16.79 -0.55
N ALA A 121 -2.25 15.88 -0.96
CA ALA A 121 -1.21 15.37 -0.08
C ALA A 121 -0.09 16.42 0.04
N MET A 122 0.03 17.03 1.23
CA MET A 122 1.03 18.06 1.52
C MET A 122 2.36 17.43 1.94
N TYR A 123 3.17 17.03 0.96
CA TYR A 123 4.54 16.54 1.19
C TYR A 123 5.50 17.72 1.42
N GLY A 124 6.51 17.54 2.28
CA GLY A 124 7.62 18.50 2.43
C GLY A 124 7.47 19.57 3.52
N HIS A 125 6.25 19.87 4.01
CA HIS A 125 6.06 20.85 5.10
C HIS A 125 6.02 20.26 6.50
N ALA A 126 6.12 18.93 6.65
CA ALA A 126 6.09 18.26 7.94
C ALA A 126 7.22 18.76 8.86
N MET A 127 8.45 18.86 8.36
CA MET A 127 9.59 19.35 9.14
C MET A 127 9.37 20.80 9.61
N SER A 128 8.94 21.69 8.71
CA SER A 128 8.65 23.09 9.08
C SER A 128 7.57 23.19 10.14
N ARG A 129 6.49 22.39 10.05
CA ARG A 129 5.43 22.35 11.07
C ARG A 129 5.97 21.89 12.42
N VAL A 130 6.82 20.85 12.44
CA VAL A 130 7.47 20.37 13.66
C VAL A 130 8.39 21.43 14.26
N LEU A 131 9.20 22.12 13.44
CA LEU A 131 10.08 23.19 13.91
C LEU A 131 9.29 24.38 14.50
N HIS A 132 8.21 24.80 13.84
CA HIS A 132 7.32 25.82 14.37
C HIS A 132 6.69 25.40 15.71
N LEU A 133 6.24 24.16 15.83
CA LEU A 133 5.70 23.62 17.08
C LEU A 133 6.75 23.62 18.20
N ILE A 134 7.96 23.16 17.92
CA ILE A 134 9.07 23.17 18.90
C ILE A 134 9.37 24.60 19.36
N HIS A 135 9.45 25.56 18.44
CA HIS A 135 9.68 26.97 18.76
C HIS A 135 8.54 27.54 19.64
N HIS A 136 7.29 27.21 19.31
CA HIS A 136 6.12 27.64 20.06
C HIS A 136 6.08 27.08 21.49
N ILE A 137 6.37 25.79 21.67
CA ILE A 137 6.49 25.14 22.98
C ILE A 137 7.63 25.79 23.78
N ARG A 138 8.79 26.00 23.15
CA ARG A 138 9.95 26.65 23.78
C ARG A 138 9.63 28.06 24.27
N ARG A 139 8.87 28.83 23.50
CA ARG A 139 8.43 30.18 23.87
C ARG A 139 7.51 30.18 25.10
N ARG A 140 6.60 29.22 25.23
CA ARG A 140 5.69 29.12 26.39
C ARG A 140 6.34 28.51 27.63
N HIS A 141 7.29 27.60 27.45
CA HIS A 141 7.94 26.87 28.54
C HIS A 141 9.47 27.02 28.47
N PRO A 142 10.01 28.22 28.71
CA PRO A 142 11.44 28.46 28.68
C PRO A 142 12.15 27.57 29.70
N GLY A 143 13.34 27.07 29.34
CA GLY A 143 14.17 26.22 30.22
C GLY A 143 13.64 24.80 30.49
N LYS A 144 12.42 24.44 30.08
CA LYS A 144 11.89 23.06 30.25
C LYS A 144 12.39 22.12 29.14
N ARG A 145 12.59 20.83 29.44
CA ARG A 145 12.93 19.83 28.41
C ARG A 145 11.70 19.58 27.54
N ILE A 146 11.88 19.52 26.23
CA ILE A 146 10.83 19.12 25.27
C ILE A 146 11.10 17.66 24.94
N LEU A 147 10.16 16.79 25.29
CA LEU A 147 10.23 15.38 24.95
C LEU A 147 9.39 15.15 23.69
N CYS A 148 9.98 14.50 22.70
CA CYS A 148 9.32 14.17 21.44
C CYS A 148 9.39 12.67 21.21
N ASN A 149 8.29 12.08 20.76
CA ASN A 149 8.26 10.71 20.27
C ASN A 149 7.90 10.73 18.78
N LYS A 150 8.60 9.91 17.99
CA LYS A 150 8.29 9.65 16.59
C LYS A 150 8.11 8.15 16.44
N PHE A 151 6.88 7.73 16.21
CA PHE A 151 6.55 6.36 15.82
C PHE A 151 6.21 6.31 14.34
N ASP A 152 6.46 5.14 13.74
CA ASP A 152 6.13 4.85 12.35
C ASP A 152 5.08 3.74 12.32
N ILE A 153 4.04 3.92 11.50
CA ILE A 153 3.01 2.92 11.30
C ILE A 153 3.46 2.03 10.13
N ASP A 154 4.10 0.91 10.46
CA ASP A 154 4.53 -0.03 9.41
C ASP A 154 3.32 -0.52 8.60
N LYS A 155 3.56 -0.65 7.29
CA LYS A 155 2.59 -1.04 6.26
C LYS A 155 1.26 -0.28 6.38
N ALA A 156 1.31 1.02 6.63
CA ALA A 156 0.16 1.92 6.78
C ALA A 156 -1.02 1.60 5.85
N TYR A 157 -0.79 1.54 4.53
CA TYR A 157 -1.84 1.28 3.54
C TYR A 157 -2.44 -0.13 3.63
N ARG A 158 -1.68 -1.14 4.10
CA ARG A 158 -2.17 -2.50 4.31
C ARG A 158 -3.15 -2.61 5.49
N ARG A 159 -3.32 -1.56 6.30
CA ARG A 159 -4.30 -1.52 7.39
C ARG A 159 -5.72 -1.21 6.91
N LEU A 160 -5.86 -0.67 5.71
CA LEU A 160 -7.14 -0.21 5.19
C LEU A 160 -7.68 -1.17 4.14
N HIS A 161 -8.91 -1.64 4.37
CA HIS A 161 -9.61 -2.56 3.48
C HIS A 161 -10.16 -1.81 2.27
N THR A 162 -10.01 -2.40 1.09
CA THR A 162 -10.67 -1.93 -0.13
C THR A 162 -12.05 -2.58 -0.26
N ARG A 163 -12.97 -1.88 -0.91
CA ARG A 163 -14.24 -2.48 -1.35
C ARG A 163 -13.94 -3.54 -2.42
N ALA A 164 -14.73 -4.60 -2.49
CA ALA A 164 -14.54 -5.68 -3.48
C ALA A 164 -14.43 -5.17 -4.92
N SER A 165 -15.23 -4.17 -5.31
CA SER A 165 -15.17 -3.51 -6.62
C SER A 165 -13.85 -2.80 -6.91
N THR A 166 -13.16 -2.30 -5.88
CA THR A 166 -11.82 -1.71 -6.00
C THR A 166 -10.74 -2.79 -6.00
N ALA A 167 -10.90 -3.81 -5.16
CA ALA A 167 -9.97 -4.94 -5.09
C ALA A 167 -9.90 -5.71 -6.42
N ALA A 168 -11.04 -5.91 -7.09
CA ALA A 168 -11.11 -6.53 -8.42
C ALA A 168 -10.28 -5.77 -9.47
N LYS A 169 -10.11 -4.45 -9.30
CA LYS A 169 -9.30 -3.60 -10.19
C LYS A 169 -7.82 -3.54 -9.81
N CYS A 170 -7.46 -4.16 -8.69
CA CYS A 170 -6.13 -4.13 -8.12
C CYS A 170 -5.55 -5.54 -8.02
N ILE A 171 -5.39 -6.20 -9.17
CA ILE A 171 -4.83 -7.55 -9.24
C ILE A 171 -3.38 -7.47 -9.71
N ALA A 172 -2.47 -8.10 -8.96
CA ALA A 172 -1.10 -8.31 -9.39
C ALA A 172 -0.92 -9.79 -9.77
N MET A 173 -0.25 -10.07 -10.89
CA MET A 173 0.09 -11.44 -11.26
C MET A 173 1.37 -11.89 -10.56
N TRP A 174 1.29 -13.03 -9.88
CA TRP A 174 2.42 -13.73 -9.32
C TRP A 174 2.69 -14.97 -10.16
N PHE A 175 3.81 -14.93 -10.87
CA PHE A 175 4.36 -16.07 -11.60
C PHE A 175 5.13 -16.90 -10.58
N LEU A 176 4.59 -18.06 -10.24
CA LEU A 176 5.22 -19.03 -9.36
C LEU A 176 6.32 -19.68 -10.18
N ASP A 177 7.56 -19.32 -9.88
CA ASP A 177 8.66 -20.18 -10.26
C ASP A 177 8.54 -21.45 -9.42
N ASP A 178 8.63 -22.60 -10.07
CA ASP A 178 9.09 -23.81 -9.39
C ASP A 178 10.58 -23.57 -9.07
N MET A 179 10.86 -22.69 -8.11
CA MET A 179 12.21 -22.24 -7.73
C MET A 179 13.11 -23.41 -7.32
N TRP A 180 12.54 -24.58 -7.03
CA TRP A 180 13.28 -25.80 -6.73
C TRP A 180 13.66 -26.61 -7.98
N THR A 181 12.93 -26.49 -9.10
CA THR A 181 13.23 -27.16 -10.39
C THR A 181 14.03 -26.27 -11.34
N GLY A 182 14.01 -24.96 -11.16
CA GLY A 182 14.70 -24.01 -12.05
C GLY A 182 13.99 -23.79 -13.39
N GLU A 183 12.73 -24.20 -13.52
CA GLU A 183 11.93 -24.01 -14.74
C GLU A 183 10.89 -22.89 -14.57
N ALA A 184 10.89 -21.95 -15.52
CA ALA A 184 9.87 -20.92 -15.62
C ALA A 184 8.74 -21.41 -16.53
N SER A 185 7.57 -21.68 -15.96
CA SER A 185 6.36 -22.01 -16.72
C SER A 185 5.29 -20.96 -16.50
N GLU A 186 4.74 -20.40 -17.59
CA GLU A 186 3.57 -19.52 -17.53
C GLU A 186 2.32 -20.22 -16.99
N GLU A 187 2.31 -21.56 -17.00
CA GLU A 187 1.21 -22.38 -16.47
C GLU A 187 1.06 -22.21 -14.95
N ASN A 188 2.15 -21.91 -14.24
CA ASN A 188 2.17 -21.71 -12.80
C ASN A 188 2.06 -20.21 -12.45
N SER A 189 0.88 -19.64 -12.68
CA SER A 189 0.59 -18.26 -12.26
C SER A 189 -0.71 -18.13 -11.47
N VAL A 190 -0.67 -17.25 -10.47
CA VAL A 190 -1.83 -16.89 -9.65
C VAL A 190 -2.03 -15.38 -9.67
N GLY A 191 -3.29 -14.95 -9.64
CA GLY A 191 -3.65 -13.56 -9.43
C GLY A 191 -3.79 -13.27 -7.94
N LEU A 192 -3.15 -12.21 -7.47
CA LEU A 192 -3.35 -11.71 -6.11
C LEU A 192 -4.34 -10.53 -6.14
N VAL A 193 -5.56 -10.78 -5.67
CA VAL A 193 -6.57 -9.74 -5.49
C VAL A 193 -6.26 -8.97 -4.20
N LEU A 194 -5.82 -7.73 -4.32
CA LEU A 194 -5.42 -6.94 -3.15
C LEU A 194 -6.65 -6.38 -2.43
N THR A 195 -6.95 -6.96 -1.28
CA THR A 195 -8.08 -6.57 -0.39
C THR A 195 -7.72 -5.41 0.53
N ARG A 196 -6.47 -4.95 0.46
CA ARG A 196 -5.96 -3.75 1.12
C ARG A 196 -5.43 -2.78 0.08
N LEU A 197 -5.29 -1.51 0.44
CA LEU A 197 -4.75 -0.51 -0.47
C LEU A 197 -3.36 -0.94 -1.01
N PRO A 198 -3.17 -1.04 -2.34
CA PRO A 198 -1.86 -1.21 -2.93
C PRO A 198 -0.96 0.00 -2.73
N PHE A 199 0.33 -0.26 -2.51
CA PHE A 199 1.36 0.76 -2.67
C PHE A 199 1.41 1.23 -4.12
N GLY A 200 1.68 2.52 -4.36
CA GLY A 200 1.68 3.09 -5.71
C GLY A 200 0.31 3.57 -6.22
N SER A 201 -0.75 3.39 -5.42
CA SER A 201 -2.08 3.88 -5.78
C SER A 201 -2.28 5.34 -5.39
N SER A 202 -2.84 6.15 -6.30
CA SER A 202 -3.03 7.59 -6.09
C SER A 202 -3.99 7.94 -4.93
N PRO A 203 -5.05 7.19 -4.61
CA PRO A 203 -5.91 7.48 -3.46
C PRO A 203 -5.30 7.06 -2.12
N ALA A 204 -4.27 6.20 -2.09
CA ALA A 204 -3.80 5.60 -0.85
C ALA A 204 -3.33 6.62 0.20
N PRO A 205 -2.54 7.67 -0.16
CA PRO A 205 -2.16 8.71 0.80
C PRO A 205 -3.35 9.47 1.39
N ASP A 206 -4.28 9.96 0.56
CA ASP A 206 -5.47 10.70 0.99
C ASP A 206 -6.33 9.86 1.94
N LYS A 207 -6.63 8.63 1.55
CA LYS A 207 -7.51 7.74 2.30
C LYS A 207 -6.88 7.31 3.62
N PHE A 208 -5.57 7.06 3.62
CA PHE A 208 -4.86 6.78 4.86
C PHE A 208 -4.84 7.97 5.80
N CYS A 209 -4.45 9.16 5.31
CA CYS A 209 -4.44 10.37 6.11
C CYS A 209 -5.83 10.63 6.73
N THR A 210 -6.90 10.55 5.94
CA THR A 210 -8.25 10.81 6.45
C THR A 210 -8.64 9.86 7.59
N VAL A 211 -8.25 8.58 7.53
CA VAL A 211 -8.53 7.62 8.61
C VAL A 211 -7.60 7.84 9.80
N SER A 212 -6.32 8.10 9.55
CA SER A 212 -5.34 8.27 10.62
C SER A 212 -5.58 9.52 11.45
N GLU A 213 -6.01 10.63 10.84
CA GLU A 213 -6.33 11.88 11.56
C GLU A 213 -7.41 11.62 12.63
N THR A 214 -8.48 10.89 12.31
CA THR A 214 -9.52 10.55 13.31
C THR A 214 -8.96 9.74 14.48
N VAL A 215 -7.97 8.87 14.24
CA VAL A 215 -7.31 8.10 15.31
C VAL A 215 -6.45 9.02 16.17
N PHE A 216 -5.75 9.97 15.57
CA PHE A 216 -4.92 10.93 16.30
C PHE A 216 -5.75 11.96 17.07
N ASP A 217 -6.85 12.44 16.50
CA ASP A 217 -7.81 13.32 17.17
C ASP A 217 -8.38 12.63 18.41
N LEU A 218 -8.86 11.39 18.26
CA LEU A 218 -9.33 10.58 19.39
C LEU A 218 -8.22 10.36 20.44
N GLY A 219 -6.98 10.11 19.99
CA GLY A 219 -5.84 9.99 20.89
C GLY A 219 -5.58 11.28 21.67
N GLY A 220 -5.73 12.45 21.02
CA GLY A 220 -5.64 13.76 21.67
C GLY A 220 -6.77 13.99 22.68
N ASP A 221 -8.00 13.66 22.31
CA ASP A 221 -9.18 13.79 23.18
C ASP A 221 -9.06 12.89 24.41
N LEU A 222 -8.60 11.64 24.24
CA LEU A 222 -8.33 10.73 25.35
C LEU A 222 -7.25 11.26 26.30
N LEU A 223 -6.19 11.87 25.76
CA LEU A 223 -5.14 12.49 26.59
C LEU A 223 -5.63 13.72 27.37
N ALA A 224 -6.67 14.39 26.89
CA ALA A 224 -7.31 15.53 27.55
C ALA A 224 -8.47 15.12 28.47
N CYS A 225 -8.91 13.87 28.42
CA CYS A 225 -10.03 13.37 29.20
C CYS A 225 -9.60 13.09 30.65
N GLU A 226 -10.16 13.82 31.62
CA GLU A 226 -9.84 13.64 33.05
C GLU A 226 -10.30 12.27 33.59
N GLU A 227 -11.32 11.67 32.96
CA GLU A 227 -11.82 10.33 33.30
C GLU A 227 -10.95 9.21 32.72
N TRP A 228 -10.04 9.53 31.78
CA TRP A 228 -9.16 8.55 31.16
C TRP A 228 -7.93 8.27 32.03
N ASP A 229 -7.93 7.10 32.69
CA ASP A 229 -6.75 6.58 33.38
C ASP A 229 -5.91 5.67 32.46
N GLY A 230 -4.88 6.25 31.83
CA GLY A 230 -3.94 5.51 30.99
C GLY A 230 -3.14 4.43 31.75
N GLY A 231 -3.06 4.49 33.09
CA GLY A 231 -2.41 3.50 33.92
C GLY A 231 -3.23 2.20 34.09
N ALA A 232 -4.55 2.30 34.03
CA ALA A 232 -5.46 1.15 34.15
C ALA A 232 -5.39 0.18 32.96
N VAL A 233 -4.89 0.64 31.79
CA VAL A 233 -4.81 -0.16 30.56
C VAL A 233 -3.53 -1.01 30.49
N PHE A 234 -2.47 -0.64 31.23
CA PHE A 234 -1.16 -1.29 31.13
C PHE A 234 -0.89 -2.47 32.09
N PHE A 235 -1.85 -2.88 32.92
CA PHE A 235 -1.67 -4.03 33.81
C PHE A 235 -2.86 -4.99 33.78
N ARG A 236 -2.82 -5.95 32.85
CA ARG A 236 -3.50 -7.25 33.02
C ARG A 236 -2.88 -8.45 32.29
N ASN A 237 -1.74 -8.31 31.61
CA ASN A 237 -1.07 -9.44 30.93
C ASN A 237 0.46 -9.34 31.04
N ALA A 238 0.98 -9.31 32.25
CA ALA A 238 2.41 -9.51 32.53
C ALA A 238 2.60 -10.56 33.64
N GLU A 239 1.91 -11.69 33.50
CA GLU A 239 2.28 -12.95 34.15
C GLU A 239 2.01 -14.06 33.13
N LEU A 240 3.07 -14.55 32.49
CA LEU A 240 3.30 -15.92 32.01
C LEU A 240 4.75 -16.01 31.48
#